data_AF-F4LV94-F1
#
_entry.id   AF-F4LV94-F1
#
_cell.length_a   1.000
_cell.length_b   1.000
_cell.length_c   1.000
_cell.angle_alpha   90.00
_cell.angle_beta   90.00
_cell.angle_gamma   90.00
#
_symmetry.space_group_name_H-M   'P 1'
#
loop_
_entity.id
_entity.type
_entity.pdbx_description
1 polymer ?
#
loop_
_entity_poly.entity_id
_entity_poly.type
_entity_poly.pdbx_seq_one_letter_code
_entity_poly.pdbx_strand_id
1 'polypeptide(L)'
;MKTILCYGDSNTWGYKPDGTGRYPKHIRWTGVLQNELGEDYDVISEGLNGRTTVWNDPVRGEYRNGKAYLLPCLHTHKPIDLVVLFLGSNDLKYRFSVTSTEIAQSVEMLVNIIKKSETGPNLDSPEILVIIPPPILIPKEARQVDYLIPEFEKTVEKSKHFPQQFAAVLSGQCHLLDSSKFISTSKIDGMHLDPESHAILGKEVAKYIKEHIYVS
;
A
#
# COMPACT_ATOMS: atom_id res chain seq x y z
N MET A 1 14.10 17.88 -9.66
CA MET A 1 13.58 16.51 -9.62
C MET A 1 12.98 16.27 -8.25
N LYS A 2 11.73 15.80 -8.18
CA LYS A 2 11.04 15.47 -6.92
C LYS A 2 11.17 13.98 -6.61
N THR A 3 11.51 13.62 -5.38
CA THR A 3 11.66 12.23 -4.92
C THR A 3 10.33 11.70 -4.38
N ILE A 4 9.86 10.58 -4.90
CA ILE A 4 8.64 9.89 -4.46
C ILE A 4 8.99 8.51 -3.90
N LEU A 5 8.73 8.31 -2.62
CA LEU A 5 8.92 7.03 -1.95
C LEU A 5 7.61 6.23 -1.93
N CYS A 6 7.53 5.14 -2.69
CA CYS A 6 6.40 4.20 -2.65
C CYS A 6 6.65 3.09 -1.62
N TYR A 7 6.09 3.24 -0.42
CA TYR A 7 6.25 2.31 0.69
C TYR A 7 5.04 1.38 0.82
N GLY A 8 5.23 0.09 0.55
CA GLY A 8 4.12 -0.86 0.56
C GLY A 8 4.54 -2.32 0.70
N ASP A 9 3.61 -3.22 0.35
CA ASP A 9 3.78 -4.66 0.51
C ASP A 9 4.12 -5.39 -0.81
N SER A 10 3.61 -6.62 -0.99
CA SER A 10 3.77 -7.41 -2.20
C SER A 10 3.14 -6.77 -3.44
N ASN A 11 2.07 -5.98 -3.28
CA ASN A 11 1.48 -5.24 -4.40
C ASN A 11 2.38 -4.07 -4.84
N THR A 12 3.19 -3.51 -3.95
CA THR A 12 4.25 -2.55 -4.32
C THR A 12 5.49 -3.25 -4.86
N TRP A 13 5.83 -4.42 -4.32
CA TRP A 13 6.93 -5.24 -4.85
C TRP A 13 6.63 -5.74 -6.27
N GLY A 14 5.36 -6.02 -6.58
CA GLY A 14 4.88 -6.55 -7.85
C GLY A 14 4.85 -8.08 -7.88
N TYR A 15 4.24 -8.70 -6.87
CA TYR A 15 4.09 -10.16 -6.82
C TYR A 15 3.09 -10.65 -7.86
N LYS A 16 3.44 -11.71 -8.58
CA LYS A 16 2.56 -12.33 -9.59
C LYS A 16 1.53 -13.23 -8.90
N PRO A 17 0.22 -13.04 -9.12
CA PRO A 17 -0.82 -13.84 -8.46
C PRO A 17 -0.74 -15.35 -8.73
N ASP A 18 -0.10 -15.75 -9.83
CA ASP A 18 0.18 -17.15 -10.17
C ASP A 18 1.33 -17.80 -9.36
N GLY A 19 1.97 -17.04 -8.47
CA GLY A 19 3.08 -17.49 -7.64
C GLY A 19 4.42 -17.62 -8.36
N THR A 20 4.52 -17.21 -9.64
CA THR A 20 5.74 -17.37 -10.45
C THR A 20 6.82 -16.31 -10.18
N GLY A 21 6.62 -15.45 -9.18
CA GLY A 21 7.63 -14.51 -8.71
C GLY A 21 7.23 -13.05 -8.89
N ARG A 22 8.13 -12.24 -9.48
CA ARG A 22 8.01 -10.78 -9.58
C ARG A 22 7.69 -10.32 -10.99
N TYR A 23 6.80 -9.34 -11.13
CA TYR A 23 6.62 -8.63 -12.38
C TYR A 23 7.88 -7.82 -12.78
N PRO A 24 8.19 -7.71 -14.08
CA PRO A 24 9.20 -6.79 -14.60
C PRO A 24 8.94 -5.34 -14.19
N LYS A 25 9.99 -4.53 -14.10
CA LYS A 25 9.92 -3.14 -13.58
C LYS A 25 8.81 -2.31 -14.23
N HIS A 26 8.66 -2.37 -15.55
CA HIS A 26 7.70 -1.58 -16.33
C HIS A 26 6.24 -2.01 -16.17
N ILE A 27 5.96 -3.21 -15.64
CA ILE A 27 4.60 -3.69 -15.38
C ILE A 27 4.13 -3.24 -14.00
N ARG A 28 5.02 -3.15 -13.02
CA ARG A 28 4.68 -2.76 -11.65
C ARG A 28 4.14 -1.33 -11.62
N TRP A 29 3.16 -1.08 -10.77
CA TRP A 29 2.51 0.23 -10.67
C TRP A 29 3.49 1.37 -10.38
N THR A 30 4.57 1.13 -9.62
CA THR A 30 5.60 2.15 -9.37
C THR A 30 6.45 2.45 -10.61
N GLY A 31 6.66 1.47 -11.49
CA GLY A 31 7.34 1.69 -12.77
C GLY A 31 6.44 2.40 -13.78
N VAL A 32 5.15 2.08 -13.78
CA VAL A 32 4.16 2.83 -14.55
C VAL A 32 4.07 4.27 -14.04
N LEU A 33 4.01 4.48 -12.72
CA LEU A 33 4.03 5.80 -12.09
C LEU A 33 5.25 6.63 -12.54
N GLN A 34 6.46 6.06 -12.49
CA GLN A 34 7.67 6.73 -12.98
C GLN A 34 7.53 7.19 -14.44
N ASN A 35 7.04 6.31 -15.31
CA ASN A 35 6.90 6.63 -16.73
C ASN A 35 5.87 7.74 -16.96
N GLU A 36 4.76 7.72 -16.23
CA GLU A 36 3.69 8.73 -16.34
C GLU A 36 4.12 10.09 -15.78
N LEU A 37 4.96 10.10 -14.73
CA LEU A 37 5.48 11.33 -14.14
C LEU A 37 6.63 11.96 -14.95
N GLY A 38 7.45 11.14 -15.61
CA GLY A 38 8.57 11.60 -16.43
C GLY A 38 9.84 11.91 -15.62
N GLU A 39 10.78 12.62 -16.25
CA GLU A 39 12.14 12.84 -15.72
C GLU A 39 12.22 13.88 -14.59
N ASP A 40 11.14 14.65 -14.38
CA ASP A 40 11.06 15.60 -13.26
C ASP A 40 10.88 14.92 -11.90
N TYR A 41 10.71 13.59 -11.87
CA TYR A 41 10.45 12.80 -10.67
C TYR A 41 11.37 11.58 -10.60
N ASP A 42 11.77 11.21 -9.39
CA ASP A 42 12.44 9.93 -9.10
C ASP A 42 11.56 9.08 -8.17
N VAL A 43 11.10 7.94 -8.67
CA VAL A 43 10.20 7.03 -7.96
C VAL A 43 10.96 5.85 -7.37
N ILE A 44 11.04 5.82 -6.05
CA ILE A 44 11.69 4.78 -5.26
C ILE A 44 10.66 3.74 -4.82
N SER A 45 10.88 2.48 -5.19
CA SER A 45 9.97 1.36 -4.88
C SER A 45 10.46 0.56 -3.67
N GLU A 46 9.80 0.79 -2.52
CA GLU A 46 10.04 0.09 -1.25
C GLU A 46 8.90 -0.88 -0.95
N GLY A 47 8.75 -1.91 -1.79
CA GLY A 47 7.78 -2.98 -1.61
C GLY A 47 8.37 -4.21 -0.91
N LEU A 48 7.73 -4.70 0.16
CA LEU A 48 8.16 -5.90 0.88
C LEU A 48 7.00 -6.90 1.02
N ASN A 49 7.18 -8.11 0.47
CA ASN A 49 6.14 -9.13 0.50
C ASN A 49 5.72 -9.46 1.94
N GLY A 50 4.41 -9.30 2.21
CA GLY A 50 3.83 -9.59 3.51
C GLY A 50 3.99 -8.49 4.55
N ARG A 51 4.53 -7.32 4.19
CA ARG A 51 4.64 -6.17 5.09
C ARG A 51 3.28 -5.80 5.67
N THR A 52 3.22 -5.71 6.99
CA THR A 52 2.06 -5.22 7.75
C THR A 52 2.25 -3.73 8.02
N THR A 53 1.23 -3.08 8.60
CA THR A 53 1.42 -1.72 9.10
C THR A 53 2.37 -1.68 10.31
N VAL A 54 1.94 -2.18 11.47
CA VAL A 54 2.66 -2.05 12.75
C VAL A 54 2.95 -3.39 13.43
N TRP A 55 2.60 -4.51 12.80
CA TRP A 55 2.57 -5.83 13.44
C TRP A 55 3.80 -6.66 13.09
N ASN A 56 4.46 -7.24 14.10
CA ASN A 56 5.37 -8.36 13.88
C ASN A 56 4.55 -9.55 13.38
N ASP A 57 4.98 -10.23 12.31
CA ASP A 57 4.36 -11.49 11.88
C ASP A 57 5.05 -12.66 12.61
N PRO A 58 4.40 -13.28 13.62
CA PRO A 58 5.04 -14.32 14.43
C PRO A 58 5.26 -15.63 13.67
N VAL A 59 4.68 -15.77 12.47
CA VAL A 59 4.77 -16.99 11.65
C VAL A 59 5.68 -16.79 10.45
N ARG A 60 5.72 -15.59 9.88
CA ARG A 60 6.49 -15.29 8.66
C ARG A 60 7.68 -14.36 8.87
N GLY A 61 7.91 -13.91 10.09
CA GLY A 61 9.07 -13.14 10.51
C GLY A 61 8.76 -11.68 10.84
N GLU A 62 9.39 -11.18 11.88
CA GLU A 62 9.16 -9.83 12.43
C GLU A 62 9.62 -8.71 11.49
N TYR A 63 10.52 -9.00 10.56
CA TYR A 63 11.01 -8.07 9.53
C TYR A 63 9.90 -7.51 8.62
N ARG A 64 8.69 -8.07 8.69
CA ARG A 64 7.49 -7.60 7.99
C ARG A 64 6.80 -6.44 8.68
N ASN A 65 7.22 -6.06 9.89
CA ASN A 65 6.66 -4.90 10.58
C ASN A 65 7.03 -3.61 9.85
N GLY A 66 6.03 -2.99 9.19
CA GLY A 66 6.22 -1.76 8.44
C GLY A 66 6.73 -0.60 9.29
N LYS A 67 6.22 -0.43 10.51
CA LYS A 67 6.65 0.61 11.46
C LYS A 67 8.12 0.47 11.83
N ALA A 68 8.59 -0.75 12.08
CA ALA A 68 9.96 -1.01 12.52
C ALA A 68 11.01 -0.57 11.48
N TYR A 69 10.70 -0.72 10.18
CA TYR A 69 11.59 -0.34 9.09
C TYR A 69 11.36 1.07 8.54
N LEU A 70 10.20 1.68 8.77
CA LEU A 70 9.80 2.94 8.14
C LEU A 70 10.80 4.07 8.39
N LEU A 71 11.20 4.32 9.63
CA LEU A 71 12.09 5.44 9.94
C LEU A 71 13.50 5.26 9.32
N PRO A 72 14.19 4.10 9.45
CA PRO A 72 15.41 3.85 8.69
C PRO A 72 15.27 4.04 7.17
N CYS A 73 14.15 3.61 6.60
CA CYS A 73 13.85 3.77 5.18
C CYS A 73 13.76 5.25 4.78
N LEU A 74 12.98 6.06 5.52
CA LEU A 74 12.83 7.50 5.28
C LEU A 74 14.19 8.21 5.31
N HIS A 75 15.04 7.91 6.31
CA HIS A 75 16.36 8.53 6.44
C HIS A 75 17.36 8.09 5.37
N THR A 76 17.20 6.90 4.77
CA THR A 76 18.06 6.41 3.69
C THR A 76 17.79 7.13 2.38
N HIS A 77 16.55 7.60 2.18
CA HIS A 77 16.09 8.17 0.91
C HIS A 77 15.87 9.70 0.95
N LYS A 78 16.11 10.37 2.09
CA LYS A 78 15.89 11.82 2.22
C LYS A 78 16.86 12.66 1.34
N PRO A 79 16.42 13.82 0.79
CA PRO A 79 15.10 14.42 0.94
C PRO A 79 14.02 13.74 0.08
N ILE A 80 12.84 13.54 0.67
CA ILE A 80 11.66 12.93 0.04
C ILE A 80 10.57 13.99 -0.10
N ASP A 81 10.13 14.28 -1.31
CA ASP A 81 9.03 15.23 -1.55
C ASP A 81 7.67 14.61 -1.20
N LEU A 82 7.45 13.32 -1.53
CA LEU A 82 6.20 12.59 -1.31
C LEU A 82 6.45 11.16 -0.85
N VAL A 83 5.75 10.73 0.21
CA VAL A 83 5.61 9.32 0.58
C VAL A 83 4.24 8.81 0.16
N VAL A 84 4.23 7.76 -0.67
CA VAL A 84 3.02 7.01 -1.04
C VAL A 84 2.95 5.73 -0.20
N LEU A 85 2.00 5.68 0.74
CA LEU A 85 1.72 4.50 1.57
C LEU A 85 0.68 3.61 0.91
N PHE A 86 1.00 2.33 0.72
CA PHE A 86 0.05 1.32 0.24
C PHE A 86 0.16 0.05 1.09
N LEU A 87 -0.51 0.06 2.24
CA LEU A 87 -0.48 -0.99 3.27
C LEU A 87 -1.86 -1.19 3.91
N GLY A 88 -2.01 -2.30 4.63
CA GLY A 88 -3.22 -2.67 5.38
C GLY A 88 -3.78 -4.04 5.00
N SER A 89 -3.51 -4.52 3.78
CA SER A 89 -4.03 -5.82 3.31
C SER A 89 -3.47 -7.00 4.10
N ASN A 90 -2.20 -6.96 4.53
CA ASN A 90 -1.62 -8.05 5.32
C ASN A 90 -2.14 -8.11 6.76
N ASP A 91 -2.60 -6.99 7.29
CA ASP A 91 -3.16 -6.85 8.63
C ASP A 91 -4.54 -7.54 8.75
N LEU A 92 -5.21 -7.75 7.61
CA LEU A 92 -6.45 -8.52 7.52
C LEU A 92 -6.28 -9.99 7.94
N LYS A 93 -5.06 -10.54 7.91
CA LYS A 93 -4.82 -11.94 8.29
C LYS A 93 -5.36 -12.19 9.70
N TYR A 94 -6.20 -13.22 9.81
CA TYR A 94 -6.84 -13.66 11.06
C TYR A 94 -5.89 -13.66 12.27
N ARG A 95 -4.63 -14.08 12.08
CA ARG A 95 -3.62 -14.16 13.14
C ARG A 95 -3.36 -12.85 13.90
N PHE A 96 -3.68 -11.69 13.32
CA PHE A 96 -3.54 -10.40 13.98
C PHE A 96 -4.80 -9.96 14.71
N SER A 97 -5.96 -10.55 14.40
CA SER A 97 -7.25 -10.30 15.08
C SER A 97 -7.68 -8.83 15.19
N VAL A 98 -7.27 -7.99 14.25
CA VAL A 98 -7.60 -6.54 14.22
C VAL A 98 -8.77 -6.21 13.32
N THR A 99 -9.53 -5.18 13.66
CA THR A 99 -10.66 -4.62 12.91
C THR A 99 -10.20 -3.67 11.80
N SER A 100 -11.08 -3.33 10.86
CA SER A 100 -10.79 -2.35 9.80
C SER A 100 -10.40 -0.97 10.36
N THR A 101 -11.01 -0.55 11.46
CA THR A 101 -10.69 0.70 12.15
C THR A 101 -9.30 0.67 12.78
N GLU A 102 -8.93 -0.44 13.45
CA GLU A 102 -7.59 -0.61 14.01
C GLU A 102 -6.52 -0.66 12.92
N ILE A 103 -6.83 -1.23 11.75
CA ILE A 103 -5.92 -1.20 10.58
C ILE A 103 -5.73 0.25 10.10
N ALA A 104 -6.81 1.05 10.00
CA ALA A 104 -6.72 2.46 9.63
C ALA A 104 -5.90 3.28 10.66
N GLN A 105 -6.10 3.06 11.97
CA GLN A 105 -5.29 3.66 13.04
C GLN A 105 -3.83 3.22 12.98
N SER A 106 -3.57 1.99 12.54
CA SER A 106 -2.20 1.51 12.36
C SER A 106 -1.52 2.19 11.16
N VAL A 107 -2.25 2.53 10.11
CA VAL A 107 -1.76 3.42 9.03
C VAL A 107 -1.55 4.84 9.54
N GLU A 108 -2.44 5.37 10.37
CA GLU A 108 -2.28 6.69 11.02
C GLU A 108 -0.98 6.78 11.82
N MET A 109 -0.60 5.71 12.54
CA MET A 109 0.70 5.64 13.19
C MET A 109 1.87 5.84 12.22
N LEU A 110 1.81 5.24 11.02
CA LEU A 110 2.84 5.42 9.99
C LEU A 110 2.83 6.85 9.43
N VAL A 111 1.66 7.43 9.16
CA VAL A 111 1.48 8.82 8.74
C VAL A 111 2.11 9.77 9.77
N ASN A 112 1.86 9.54 11.06
CA ASN A 112 2.40 10.35 12.15
C ASN A 112 3.93 10.25 12.26
N ILE A 113 4.52 9.09 11.94
CA ILE A 113 5.98 8.93 11.87
C ILE A 113 6.54 9.76 10.71
N ILE A 114 5.94 9.66 9.52
CA ILE A 114 6.41 10.42 8.34
C ILE A 114 6.35 11.92 8.61
N LYS A 115 5.23 12.41 9.18
CA LYS A 115 5.03 13.83 9.54
C LYS A 115 6.11 14.41 10.45
N LYS A 116 6.68 13.58 11.32
CA LYS A 116 7.67 13.98 12.34
C LYS A 116 9.09 13.56 11.96
N SER A 117 9.30 13.08 10.74
CA SER A 117 10.56 12.44 10.35
C SER A 117 11.66 13.42 9.94
N GLU A 118 11.32 14.67 9.62
CA GLU A 118 12.26 15.68 9.11
C GLU A 118 13.05 15.17 7.89
N THR A 119 12.37 14.39 7.05
CA THR A 119 12.96 13.76 5.85
C THR A 119 12.54 14.40 4.53
N GLY A 120 11.71 15.44 4.58
CA GLY A 120 11.38 16.27 3.43
C GLY A 120 12.50 17.26 3.08
N PRO A 121 12.35 18.00 1.97
CA PRO A 121 13.20 19.14 1.66
C PRO A 121 13.27 20.12 2.84
N ASN A 122 14.44 20.72 3.08
CA ASN A 122 14.67 21.66 4.20
C ASN A 122 14.39 21.09 5.60
N LEU A 123 14.42 19.76 5.78
CA LEU A 123 14.07 19.07 7.03
C LEU A 123 12.59 19.19 7.40
N ASP A 124 11.72 19.55 6.45
CA ASP A 124 10.27 19.53 6.65
C ASP A 124 9.69 18.10 6.59
N SER A 125 8.39 17.97 6.79
CA SER A 125 7.67 16.74 6.50
C SER A 125 7.56 16.53 4.98
N PRO A 126 7.77 15.31 4.47
CA PRO A 126 7.28 14.95 3.14
C PRO A 126 5.76 15.13 3.04
N GLU A 127 5.25 15.37 1.84
CA GLU A 127 3.84 15.15 1.54
C GLU A 127 3.48 13.67 1.70
N ILE A 128 2.22 13.38 1.96
CA ILE A 128 1.77 12.00 2.23
C ILE A 128 0.51 11.68 1.44
N LEU A 129 0.60 10.61 0.64
CA LEU A 129 -0.53 10.00 -0.05
C LEU A 129 -0.73 8.58 0.48
N VAL A 130 -1.90 8.30 1.05
CA VAL A 130 -2.32 6.93 1.42
C VAL A 130 -3.22 6.37 0.33
N ILE A 131 -2.80 5.28 -0.28
CA ILE A 131 -3.62 4.45 -1.15
C ILE A 131 -4.40 3.49 -0.26
N ILE A 132 -5.72 3.62 -0.25
CA ILE A 132 -6.61 2.70 0.47
C ILE A 132 -6.68 1.40 -0.33
N PRO A 133 -6.31 0.24 0.24
CA PRO A 133 -6.28 -1.01 -0.53
C PRO A 133 -7.65 -1.44 -1.05
N PRO A 134 -7.71 -2.06 -2.24
CA PRO A 134 -8.96 -2.60 -2.75
C PRO A 134 -9.35 -3.84 -1.92
N PRO A 135 -10.65 -4.20 -1.88
CA PRO A 135 -11.08 -5.41 -1.20
C PRO A 135 -10.36 -6.66 -1.71
N ILE A 136 -10.07 -7.57 -0.79
CA ILE A 136 -9.56 -8.90 -1.13
C ILE A 136 -10.71 -9.83 -1.52
N LEU A 137 -10.40 -10.89 -2.26
CA LEU A 137 -11.33 -11.97 -2.59
C LEU A 137 -10.95 -13.25 -1.85
N ILE A 138 -11.90 -14.17 -1.75
CA ILE A 138 -11.63 -15.52 -1.26
C ILE A 138 -10.75 -16.23 -2.31
N PRO A 139 -9.52 -16.67 -1.96
CA PRO A 139 -8.64 -17.40 -2.87
C PRO A 139 -9.31 -18.67 -3.39
N LYS A 140 -9.01 -19.10 -4.63
CA LYS A 140 -9.60 -20.31 -5.20
C LYS A 140 -9.25 -21.56 -4.40
N GLU A 141 -8.05 -21.61 -3.85
CA GLU A 141 -7.53 -22.73 -3.05
C GLU A 141 -8.29 -22.82 -1.71
N ALA A 142 -8.64 -21.67 -1.11
CA ALA A 142 -9.40 -21.62 0.13
C ALA A 142 -10.82 -22.16 -0.03
N ARG A 143 -11.42 -22.05 -1.23
CA ARG A 143 -12.74 -22.61 -1.54
C ARG A 143 -12.77 -24.13 -1.59
N GLN A 144 -11.60 -24.79 -1.61
CA GLN A 144 -11.49 -26.25 -1.58
C GLN A 144 -11.45 -26.79 -0.14
N VAL A 145 -11.48 -25.92 0.87
CA VAL A 145 -11.36 -26.26 2.29
C VAL A 145 -12.51 -25.61 3.06
N ASP A 146 -13.63 -26.34 3.18
CA ASP A 146 -14.92 -25.81 3.66
C ASP A 146 -14.83 -25.06 5.00
N TYR A 147 -14.04 -25.55 5.96
CA TYR A 147 -13.94 -24.93 7.29
C TYR A 147 -13.19 -23.59 7.28
N LEU A 148 -12.45 -23.25 6.23
CA LEU A 148 -11.75 -21.95 6.11
C LEU A 148 -12.66 -20.86 5.52
N ILE A 149 -13.73 -21.23 4.81
CA ILE A 149 -14.59 -20.29 4.09
C ILE A 149 -15.15 -19.18 5.00
N PRO A 150 -15.73 -19.48 6.19
CA PRO A 150 -16.30 -18.43 7.04
C PRO A 150 -15.27 -17.41 7.51
N GLU A 151 -14.02 -17.82 7.75
CA GLU A 151 -12.95 -16.91 8.16
C GLU A 151 -12.49 -16.02 6.99
N PHE A 152 -12.44 -16.57 5.77
CA PHE A 152 -12.18 -15.76 4.58
C PHE A 152 -13.32 -14.78 4.31
N GLU A 153 -14.59 -15.17 4.46
CA GLU A 153 -15.74 -14.27 4.31
C GLU A 153 -15.66 -13.08 5.27
N LYS A 154 -15.38 -13.32 6.56
CA LYS A 154 -15.15 -12.25 7.54
C LYS A 154 -14.01 -11.32 7.12
N THR A 155 -12.94 -11.88 6.56
CA THR A 155 -11.77 -11.10 6.12
C THR A 155 -12.09 -10.25 4.89
N VAL A 156 -12.84 -10.81 3.93
CA VAL A 156 -13.36 -10.07 2.76
C VAL A 156 -14.26 -8.93 3.23
N GLU A 157 -15.23 -9.19 4.10
CA GLU A 157 -16.11 -8.15 4.64
C GLU A 157 -15.35 -7.05 5.37
N LYS A 158 -14.33 -7.41 6.16
CA LYS A 158 -13.45 -6.43 6.82
C LYS A 158 -12.76 -5.51 5.79
N SER A 159 -12.23 -6.08 4.70
CA SER A 159 -11.55 -5.29 3.66
C SER A 159 -12.48 -4.31 2.94
N LYS A 160 -13.77 -4.65 2.76
CA LYS A 160 -14.77 -3.77 2.12
C LYS A 160 -15.02 -2.48 2.91
N HIS A 161 -14.77 -2.49 4.22
CA HIS A 161 -14.93 -1.31 5.06
C HIS A 161 -13.75 -0.33 5.00
N PHE A 162 -12.63 -0.68 4.33
CA PHE A 162 -11.44 0.16 4.29
C PHE A 162 -11.70 1.60 3.82
N PRO A 163 -12.44 1.88 2.73
CA PRO A 163 -12.70 3.25 2.30
C PRO A 163 -13.31 4.12 3.40
N GLN A 164 -14.35 3.61 4.08
CA GLN A 164 -15.03 4.32 5.15
C GLN A 164 -14.11 4.51 6.37
N GLN A 165 -13.42 3.45 6.79
CA GLN A 165 -12.61 3.50 8.02
C GLN A 165 -11.35 4.34 7.85
N PHE A 166 -10.67 4.24 6.70
CA PHE A 166 -9.51 5.08 6.40
C PHE A 166 -9.92 6.54 6.28
N ALA A 167 -11.04 6.85 5.62
CA ALA A 167 -11.53 8.23 5.57
C ALA A 167 -11.89 8.76 6.97
N ALA A 168 -12.56 7.96 7.81
CA ALA A 168 -12.93 8.37 9.16
C ALA A 168 -11.72 8.68 10.05
N VAL A 169 -10.62 7.94 9.90
CA VAL A 169 -9.40 8.12 10.71
C VAL A 169 -8.48 9.19 10.10
N LEU A 170 -8.24 9.17 8.79
CA LEU A 170 -7.14 9.91 8.15
C LEU A 170 -7.57 11.18 7.41
N SER A 171 -8.87 11.45 7.26
CA SER A 171 -9.33 12.65 6.55
C SER A 171 -8.81 13.93 7.23
N GLY A 172 -8.34 14.88 6.44
CA GLY A 172 -7.69 16.11 6.91
C GLY A 172 -6.26 15.94 7.42
N GLN A 173 -5.74 14.70 7.46
CA GLN A 173 -4.36 14.44 7.89
C GLN A 173 -3.39 14.25 6.72
N CYS A 174 -3.85 13.73 5.59
CA CYS A 174 -3.03 13.42 4.41
C CYS A 174 -3.95 13.25 3.19
N HIS A 175 -3.35 13.09 2.01
CA HIS A 175 -4.10 12.74 0.81
C HIS A 175 -4.56 11.28 0.88
N LEU A 176 -5.81 11.03 0.47
CA LEU A 176 -6.39 9.69 0.41
C LEU A 176 -6.83 9.36 -1.01
N LEU A 177 -6.37 8.21 -1.52
CA LEU A 177 -6.79 7.67 -2.82
C LEU A 177 -7.43 6.29 -2.63
N ASP A 178 -8.74 6.22 -2.81
CA ASP A 178 -9.49 4.97 -2.76
C ASP A 178 -9.31 4.17 -4.05
N SER A 179 -8.42 3.17 -4.00
CA SER A 179 -8.10 2.35 -5.17
C SER A 179 -9.23 1.38 -5.56
N SER A 180 -10.16 1.09 -4.65
CA SER A 180 -11.30 0.21 -4.94
C SER A 180 -12.23 0.75 -6.02
N LYS A 181 -12.15 2.05 -6.31
CA LYS A 181 -12.92 2.72 -7.36
C LYS A 181 -12.46 2.40 -8.77
N PHE A 182 -11.25 1.88 -8.96
CA PHE A 182 -10.65 1.71 -10.28
C PHE A 182 -9.78 0.44 -10.44
N ILE A 183 -9.41 -0.25 -9.36
CA ILE A 183 -8.75 -1.57 -9.42
C ILE A 183 -9.45 -2.63 -8.59
N SER A 184 -9.15 -3.90 -8.88
CA SER A 184 -9.57 -5.06 -8.07
C SER A 184 -8.42 -6.05 -7.91
N THR A 185 -8.50 -6.90 -6.89
CA THR A 185 -7.53 -7.99 -6.69
C THR A 185 -7.80 -9.13 -7.69
N SER A 186 -6.74 -9.85 -8.06
CA SER A 186 -6.79 -10.95 -9.02
C SER A 186 -7.69 -12.06 -8.54
N LYS A 187 -8.45 -12.66 -9.45
CA LYS A 187 -9.27 -13.85 -9.16
C LYS A 187 -8.43 -15.12 -9.00
N ILE A 188 -7.12 -15.06 -9.25
CA ILE A 188 -6.22 -16.21 -9.08
C ILE A 188 -6.05 -16.50 -7.59
N ASP A 189 -5.52 -15.54 -6.83
CA ASP A 189 -5.22 -15.71 -5.40
C ASP A 189 -6.03 -14.79 -4.47
N GLY A 190 -6.84 -13.89 -5.03
CA GLY A 190 -7.70 -12.97 -4.28
C GLY A 190 -6.98 -11.86 -3.53
N MET A 191 -5.66 -11.71 -3.67
CA MET A 191 -4.87 -10.77 -2.86
C MET A 191 -3.99 -9.85 -3.71
N HIS A 192 -3.41 -10.36 -4.79
CA HIS A 192 -2.44 -9.62 -5.59
C HIS A 192 -3.05 -8.98 -6.83
N LEU A 193 -2.39 -7.95 -7.36
CA LEU A 193 -2.85 -7.25 -8.56
C LEU A 193 -2.43 -7.96 -9.85
N ASP A 194 -3.34 -8.00 -10.83
CA ASP A 194 -3.02 -8.38 -12.20
C ASP A 194 -2.27 -7.22 -12.93
N PRO A 195 -1.60 -7.47 -14.06
CA PRO A 195 -0.85 -6.44 -14.79
C PRO A 195 -1.70 -5.22 -15.16
N GLU A 196 -2.96 -5.44 -15.51
CA GLU A 196 -3.93 -4.37 -15.81
C GLU A 196 -4.17 -3.47 -14.59
N SER A 197 -4.40 -4.06 -13.42
CA SER A 197 -4.58 -3.29 -12.18
C SER A 197 -3.31 -2.55 -11.77
N HIS A 198 -2.12 -3.12 -12.00
CA HIS A 198 -0.88 -2.36 -11.81
C HIS A 198 -0.79 -1.14 -12.75
N ALA A 199 -1.17 -1.30 -14.02
CA ALA A 199 -1.16 -0.21 -15.00
C ALA A 199 -2.15 0.90 -14.64
N ILE A 200 -3.38 0.54 -14.27
CA ILE A 200 -4.39 1.52 -13.84
C ILE A 200 -3.93 2.23 -12.58
N LEU A 201 -3.45 1.49 -11.57
CA LEU A 201 -2.99 2.10 -10.31
C LEU A 201 -1.86 3.10 -10.54
N GLY A 202 -0.85 2.76 -11.35
CA GLY A 202 0.26 3.66 -11.64
C GLY A 202 -0.20 4.97 -12.29
N LYS A 203 -1.14 4.87 -13.25
CA LYS A 203 -1.71 6.03 -13.95
C LYS A 203 -2.58 6.91 -13.05
N GLU A 204 -3.46 6.31 -12.27
CA GLU A 204 -4.35 7.06 -11.36
C GLU A 204 -3.54 7.73 -10.24
N VAL A 205 -2.49 7.09 -9.73
CA VAL A 205 -1.58 7.74 -8.76
C VAL A 205 -0.84 8.90 -9.41
N ALA A 206 -0.32 8.74 -10.63
CA ALA A 206 0.36 9.82 -11.35
C ALA A 206 -0.56 11.02 -11.59
N LYS A 207 -1.79 10.75 -12.03
CA LYS A 207 -2.84 11.74 -12.21
C LYS A 207 -3.14 12.47 -10.92
N TYR A 208 -3.38 11.74 -9.83
CA TYR A 208 -3.68 12.33 -8.52
C TYR A 208 -2.56 13.26 -8.05
N ILE A 209 -1.29 12.85 -8.20
CA ILE A 209 -0.13 13.66 -7.82
C ILE A 209 -0.09 14.97 -8.60
N LYS A 210 -0.29 14.92 -9.93
CA LYS A 210 -0.27 16.11 -10.80
C LYS A 210 -1.45 17.04 -10.56
N GLU A 211 -2.63 16.50 -10.26
CA GLU A 211 -3.86 17.30 -10.13
C GLU A 211 -4.11 17.85 -8.72
N HIS A 212 -3.53 17.23 -7.67
CA HIS A 212 -3.88 17.54 -6.28
C HIS A 212 -2.72 17.82 -5.34
N ILE A 213 -1.49 17.40 -5.68
CA ILE A 213 -0.32 17.56 -4.80
C ILE A 213 0.65 18.57 -5.39
N TYR A 214 1.11 18.32 -6.62
CA TYR A 214 2.04 19.20 -7.35
C TYR A 214 1.36 19.78 -8.57
N VAL A 215 0.32 20.58 -8.31
CA VAL A 215 -0.45 21.27 -9.35
C VAL A 215 0.49 22.18 -10.13
N SER A 216 0.68 21.86 -11.40
CA SER A 216 1.38 22.68 -12.40
C SER A 216 0.42 23.62 -13.11
#